data_AF-D6W9U5-F1
#
_entry.id   AF-D6W9U5-F1
#
_cell.length_a   1.000
_cell.length_b   1.000
_cell.length_c   1.000
_cell.angle_alpha   90.00
_cell.angle_beta   90.00
_cell.angle_gamma   90.00
#
_symmetry.space_group_name_H-M   'P 1'
#
loop_
_entity.id
_entity.type
_entity.pdbx_description
1 polymer ?
#
loop_
_entity_poly.entity_id
_entity_poly.type
_entity_poly.pdbx_seq_one_letter_code
_entity_poly.pdbx_strand_id
1 'polypeptide(L)'
;MSLVKVSLEDLDNNTKFLYEVDKSKSLEENISNICKSFEKPYSPSVYGLKLIATNDGKIIHSYLSEDNFETIKDGYFLKLVYSVNHYLKRIFDHITDDFKERSFIDLYELSVDAEFIKEMVKFEKHLVLLDVFTYAELSESEATACLIAIVHLFQRQCIDDISEKFLNKVVEISKNGKSSELVKYALSVLHKILSNRDDKFAKWKEEAKHH
;
A
#
# COMPACT_ATOMS: atom_id res chain seq x y z
N MET A 1 -32.01 -8.29 5.70
CA MET A 1 -30.96 -8.99 4.92
C MET A 1 -30.64 -8.11 3.74
N SER A 2 -29.46 -7.50 3.67
CA SER A 2 -29.06 -6.71 2.49
C SER A 2 -28.07 -7.54 1.67
N LEU A 3 -28.62 -8.39 0.81
CA LEU A 3 -27.83 -9.00 -0.26
C LEU A 3 -27.53 -7.93 -1.31
N VAL A 4 -26.29 -7.89 -1.79
CA VAL A 4 -25.83 -6.90 -2.78
C VAL A 4 -25.29 -7.64 -4.00
N LYS A 5 -25.78 -7.32 -5.19
CA LYS A 5 -25.39 -7.94 -6.46
C LYS A 5 -24.20 -7.21 -7.06
N VAL A 6 -23.10 -7.94 -7.28
CA VAL A 6 -21.85 -7.39 -7.82
C VAL A 6 -21.36 -8.21 -9.01
N SER A 7 -20.63 -7.57 -9.92
CA SER A 7 -19.83 -8.28 -10.90
C SER A 7 -18.51 -8.67 -10.25
N LEU A 8 -18.23 -9.97 -10.13
CA LEU A 8 -17.02 -10.49 -9.51
C LEU A 8 -16.10 -11.07 -10.58
N GLU A 9 -14.85 -10.60 -10.61
CA GLU A 9 -13.78 -11.05 -11.49
C GLU A 9 -12.83 -12.02 -10.78
N ASP A 10 -12.51 -13.14 -11.43
CA ASP A 10 -11.53 -14.11 -10.96
C ASP A 10 -10.10 -13.56 -10.98
N LEU A 11 -9.26 -14.06 -10.07
CA LEU A 11 -7.84 -13.70 -10.02
C LEU A 11 -7.05 -14.21 -11.24
N ASP A 12 -7.30 -15.44 -11.70
CA ASP A 12 -6.37 -16.16 -12.58
C ASP A 12 -6.72 -16.00 -14.06
N ASN A 13 -8.01 -15.94 -14.40
CA ASN A 13 -8.47 -15.97 -15.79
C ASN A 13 -9.35 -14.77 -16.18
N ASN A 14 -9.52 -13.79 -15.29
CA ASN A 14 -10.38 -12.61 -15.47
C ASN A 14 -11.83 -12.94 -15.88
N THR A 15 -12.30 -14.16 -15.60
CA THR A 15 -13.71 -14.51 -15.81
C THR A 15 -14.58 -13.71 -14.86
N LYS A 16 -15.70 -13.19 -15.39
CA LYS A 16 -16.64 -12.36 -14.63
C LYS A 16 -17.94 -13.10 -14.45
N PHE A 17 -18.49 -13.08 -13.26
CA PHE A 17 -19.83 -13.57 -13.00
C PHE A 17 -20.58 -12.70 -12.00
N LEU A 18 -21.90 -12.84 -11.98
CA LEU A 18 -22.76 -12.12 -11.03
C LEU A 18 -22.75 -12.85 -9.69
N TYR A 19 -22.28 -12.18 -8.63
CA TYR A 19 -22.24 -12.71 -7.27
C TYR A 19 -23.14 -11.91 -6.34
N GLU A 20 -23.77 -12.59 -5.38
CA GLU A 20 -24.55 -11.96 -4.31
C GLU A 20 -23.70 -11.92 -3.03
N VAL A 21 -23.25 -10.72 -2.68
CA VAL A 21 -22.53 -10.43 -1.44
C VAL A 21 -23.53 -10.37 -0.29
N ASP A 22 -23.26 -11.11 0.77
CA ASP A 22 -24.08 -11.11 1.98
C ASP A 22 -23.49 -10.15 3.01
N LYS A 23 -24.11 -8.97 3.14
CA LYS A 23 -23.71 -7.94 4.12
C LYS A 23 -23.99 -8.28 5.57
N SER A 24 -24.69 -9.39 5.84
CA SER A 24 -24.82 -9.87 7.22
C SER A 24 -23.62 -10.70 7.69
N LYS A 25 -22.71 -11.04 6.76
CA LYS A 25 -21.48 -11.80 7.01
C LYS A 25 -20.26 -10.90 6.91
N SER A 26 -19.17 -11.30 7.56
CA SER A 26 -17.90 -10.58 7.46
C SER A 26 -17.34 -10.60 6.04
N LEU A 27 -16.39 -9.69 5.74
CA LEU A 27 -15.64 -9.74 4.49
C LEU A 27 -14.93 -11.09 4.34
N GLU A 28 -14.33 -11.60 5.41
CA GLU A 28 -13.64 -12.90 5.42
C GLU A 28 -14.57 -14.06 5.01
N GLU A 29 -15.78 -14.11 5.58
CA GLU A 29 -16.77 -15.12 5.24
C GLU A 29 -17.23 -15.02 3.77
N ASN A 30 -17.41 -13.79 3.27
CA ASN A 30 -17.73 -13.57 1.86
C ASN A 30 -16.60 -14.04 0.93
N ILE A 31 -15.34 -13.71 1.25
CA ILE A 31 -14.18 -14.19 0.49
C ILE A 31 -14.11 -15.72 0.51
N SER A 32 -14.36 -16.36 1.66
CA SER A 32 -14.39 -17.82 1.75
C SER A 32 -15.42 -18.45 0.80
N ASN A 33 -16.62 -17.86 0.73
CA ASN A 33 -17.68 -18.31 -0.17
C ASN A 33 -17.31 -18.06 -1.65
N ILE A 34 -16.71 -16.91 -1.95
CA ILE A 34 -16.20 -16.58 -3.29
C ILE A 34 -15.15 -17.61 -3.75
N CYS A 35 -14.17 -17.92 -2.90
CA CYS A 35 -13.15 -18.91 -3.23
C CYS A 35 -13.77 -20.28 -3.53
N LYS A 36 -14.78 -20.70 -2.78
CA LYS A 36 -15.54 -21.93 -3.07
C LYS A 36 -16.23 -21.87 -4.43
N SER A 37 -16.84 -20.74 -4.78
CA SER A 37 -17.49 -20.55 -6.10
C SER A 37 -16.51 -20.62 -7.26
N PHE A 38 -15.26 -20.22 -7.05
CA PHE A 38 -14.18 -20.35 -8.03
C PHE A 38 -13.38 -21.66 -7.93
N GLU A 39 -13.81 -22.62 -7.09
CA GLU A 39 -13.09 -23.87 -6.80
C GLU A 39 -11.63 -23.67 -6.35
N LYS A 40 -11.34 -22.55 -5.68
CA LYS A 40 -10.01 -22.23 -5.15
C LYS A 40 -9.86 -22.68 -3.69
N PRO A 41 -8.67 -23.17 -3.30
CA PRO A 41 -8.41 -23.49 -1.90
C PRO A 41 -8.44 -22.21 -1.07
N TYR A 42 -9.39 -22.08 -0.15
CA TYR A 42 -9.48 -20.89 0.68
C TYR A 42 -8.41 -20.90 1.79
N SER A 43 -7.67 -19.79 1.89
CA SER A 43 -6.86 -19.45 3.05
C SER A 43 -7.04 -17.96 3.36
N PRO A 44 -7.43 -17.59 4.61
CA PRO A 44 -7.71 -16.20 4.98
C PRO A 44 -6.53 -15.25 4.73
N SER A 45 -5.31 -15.75 4.82
CA SER A 45 -4.09 -14.97 4.60
C SER A 45 -3.70 -14.82 3.14
N VAL A 46 -4.31 -15.57 2.22
CA VAL A 46 -3.91 -15.61 0.80
C VAL A 46 -4.79 -14.71 -0.05
N TYR A 47 -6.10 -14.71 0.16
CA TYR A 47 -7.04 -14.01 -0.72
C TYR A 47 -7.64 -12.76 -0.09
N GLY A 48 -7.90 -11.76 -0.92
CA GLY A 48 -8.56 -10.51 -0.59
C GLY A 48 -9.50 -10.08 -1.72
N LEU A 49 -10.17 -8.95 -1.53
CA LEU A 49 -11.11 -8.42 -2.51
C LEU A 49 -10.75 -6.96 -2.82
N LYS A 50 -10.76 -6.59 -4.10
CA LYS A 50 -10.62 -5.20 -4.56
C LYS A 50 -11.91 -4.69 -5.16
N LEU A 51 -12.28 -3.45 -4.85
CA LEU A 51 -13.24 -2.68 -5.62
C LEU A 51 -12.53 -2.08 -6.84
N ILE A 52 -12.91 -2.56 -8.02
CA ILE A 52 -12.32 -2.13 -9.30
C ILE A 52 -13.03 -0.89 -9.81
N ALA A 53 -14.36 -0.93 -9.85
CA ALA A 53 -15.17 0.19 -10.31
C ALA A 53 -16.56 0.20 -9.66
N THR A 54 -17.17 1.37 -9.63
CA THR A 54 -18.56 1.56 -9.22
C THR A 54 -19.52 1.46 -10.41
N ASN A 55 -20.81 1.37 -10.13
CA ASN A 55 -21.86 1.20 -11.15
C ASN A 55 -21.99 2.41 -12.11
N ASP A 56 -21.53 3.59 -11.71
CA ASP A 56 -21.42 4.80 -12.53
C ASP A 56 -20.15 4.85 -13.40
N GLY A 57 -19.32 3.80 -13.37
CA GLY A 57 -18.12 3.67 -14.19
C GLY A 57 -16.87 4.30 -13.59
N LYS A 58 -16.91 4.85 -12.37
CA LYS A 58 -15.70 5.38 -11.71
C LYS A 58 -14.77 4.23 -11.31
N ILE A 59 -13.54 4.28 -11.82
CA ILE A 59 -12.46 3.35 -11.48
C ILE A 59 -11.85 3.75 -10.13
N ILE A 60 -11.70 2.79 -9.22
CA ILE A 60 -11.22 3.02 -7.85
C ILE A 60 -9.97 2.20 -7.52
N HIS A 61 -9.91 0.92 -7.91
CA HIS A 61 -8.82 0.00 -7.58
C HIS A 61 -8.37 0.03 -6.10
N SER A 62 -9.32 -0.09 -5.17
CA SER A 62 -9.02 -0.11 -3.72
C SER A 62 -9.23 -1.50 -3.14
N TYR A 63 -8.30 -1.94 -2.28
CA TYR A 63 -8.53 -3.07 -1.40
C TYR A 63 -9.73 -2.83 -0.48
N LEU A 64 -10.44 -3.91 -0.21
CA LEU A 64 -11.51 -3.93 0.78
C LEU A 64 -11.01 -4.42 2.13
N SER A 65 -11.49 -3.74 3.17
CA SER A 65 -11.37 -4.10 4.58
C SER A 65 -12.76 -4.09 5.20
N GLU A 66 -12.90 -4.59 6.42
CA GLU A 66 -14.21 -4.58 7.12
C GLU A 66 -14.79 -3.16 7.21
N ASP A 67 -13.94 -2.15 7.40
CA ASP A 67 -14.34 -0.73 7.50
C ASP A 67 -15.03 -0.20 6.24
N ASN A 68 -14.54 -0.59 5.06
CA ASN A 68 -15.02 -0.08 3.79
C ASN A 68 -15.93 -1.08 3.05
N PHE A 69 -15.99 -2.32 3.51
CA PHE A 69 -16.81 -3.36 2.90
C PHE A 69 -18.28 -2.96 2.88
N GLU A 70 -18.81 -2.38 3.97
CA GLU A 70 -20.19 -1.91 4.07
C GLU A 70 -20.58 -0.86 3.01
N THR A 71 -19.60 -0.21 2.38
CA THR A 71 -19.84 0.81 1.35
C THR A 71 -20.18 0.24 -0.04
N ILE A 72 -20.00 -1.06 -0.25
CA ILE A 72 -20.28 -1.72 -1.53
C ILE A 72 -21.78 -1.74 -1.82
N LYS A 73 -22.15 -1.36 -3.05
CA LYS A 73 -23.54 -1.27 -3.52
C LYS A 73 -23.78 -2.15 -4.74
N ASP A 74 -25.06 -2.29 -5.09
CA ASP A 74 -25.47 -3.04 -6.27
C ASP A 74 -24.83 -2.50 -7.55
N GLY A 75 -24.39 -3.43 -8.40
CA GLY A 75 -23.75 -3.15 -9.68
C GLY A 75 -22.28 -2.77 -9.58
N TYR A 76 -21.64 -2.86 -8.41
CA TYR A 76 -20.20 -2.63 -8.28
C TYR A 76 -19.39 -3.78 -8.88
N PHE A 77 -18.16 -3.48 -9.28
CA PHE A 77 -17.23 -4.43 -9.90
C PHE A 77 -16.12 -4.76 -8.91
N LEU A 78 -16.08 -6.01 -8.47
CA LEU A 78 -15.09 -6.52 -7.53
C LEU A 78 -14.16 -7.50 -8.24
N LYS A 79 -12.95 -7.65 -7.71
CA LYS A 79 -11.99 -8.66 -8.16
C LYS A 79 -11.41 -9.42 -6.98
N LEU A 80 -11.43 -10.74 -7.06
CA LEU A 80 -10.68 -11.60 -6.14
C LEU A 80 -9.19 -11.41 -6.43
N VAL A 81 -8.40 -11.10 -5.41
CA VAL A 81 -6.97 -10.85 -5.52
C VAL A 81 -6.19 -11.54 -4.41
N TYR A 82 -4.86 -11.52 -4.47
CA TYR A 82 -4.07 -11.83 -3.29
C TYR A 82 -4.27 -10.75 -2.23
N SER A 83 -4.38 -11.20 -0.97
CA SER A 83 -4.60 -10.34 0.19
C SER A 83 -3.43 -9.38 0.40
N VAL A 84 -3.69 -8.26 1.08
CA VAL A 84 -2.63 -7.35 1.51
C VAL A 84 -1.59 -8.08 2.38
N ASN A 85 -2.03 -8.99 3.25
CA ASN A 85 -1.14 -9.76 4.12
C ASN A 85 -0.22 -10.69 3.34
N HIS A 86 -0.72 -11.28 2.27
CA HIS A 86 0.09 -12.10 1.36
C HIS A 86 1.21 -11.26 0.74
N TYR A 87 0.88 -10.08 0.21
CA TYR A 87 1.85 -9.18 -0.36
C TYR A 87 2.85 -8.64 0.67
N LEU A 88 2.39 -8.20 1.84
CA LEU A 88 3.29 -7.72 2.90
C LEU A 88 4.28 -8.81 3.31
N LYS A 89 3.81 -10.05 3.51
CA LYS A 89 4.70 -11.17 3.81
C LYS A 89 5.73 -11.35 2.70
N ARG A 90 5.30 -11.51 1.45
CA ARG A 90 6.21 -11.72 0.31
C ARG A 90 7.22 -10.59 0.16
N ILE A 91 6.76 -9.34 0.21
CA ILE A 91 7.61 -8.15 0.06
C ILE A 91 8.69 -8.19 1.12
N PHE A 92 8.31 -8.24 2.40
CA PHE A 92 9.25 -8.06 3.49
C PHE A 92 10.05 -9.32 3.85
N ASP A 93 9.63 -10.51 3.42
CA ASP A 93 10.47 -11.73 3.49
C ASP A 93 11.63 -11.67 2.49
N HIS A 94 11.48 -10.93 1.38
CA HIS A 94 12.44 -10.89 0.26
C HIS A 94 13.02 -9.49 -0.04
N ILE A 95 12.68 -8.45 0.73
CA ILE A 95 13.10 -7.06 0.40
C ILE A 95 14.62 -6.84 0.54
N THR A 96 15.32 -7.74 1.24
CA THR A 96 16.76 -7.67 1.48
C THR A 96 17.58 -8.78 0.81
N ASP A 97 16.93 -9.72 0.11
CA ASP A 97 17.62 -10.85 -0.52
C ASP A 97 17.73 -10.70 -2.05
N ASP A 98 18.21 -11.74 -2.72
CA ASP A 98 18.40 -11.74 -4.18
C ASP A 98 17.07 -11.66 -4.97
N PHE A 99 15.93 -11.89 -4.33
CA PHE A 99 14.60 -11.82 -4.94
C PHE A 99 13.91 -10.46 -4.72
N LYS A 100 14.63 -9.46 -4.19
CA LYS A 100 14.10 -8.14 -3.85
C LYS A 100 13.46 -7.37 -5.00
N GLU A 101 13.86 -7.63 -6.26
CA GLU A 101 13.34 -6.91 -7.42
C GLU A 101 11.81 -6.99 -7.50
N ARG A 102 11.25 -8.20 -7.33
CA ARG A 102 9.79 -8.40 -7.37
C ARG A 102 9.11 -7.70 -6.19
N SER A 103 9.73 -7.72 -5.01
CA SER A 103 9.23 -7.04 -3.82
C SER A 103 9.12 -5.54 -4.00
N PHE A 104 10.10 -4.90 -4.66
CA PHE A 104 10.05 -3.47 -4.94
C PHE A 104 9.03 -3.10 -6.02
N ILE A 105 8.81 -3.97 -7.02
CA ILE A 105 7.73 -3.79 -8.00
C ILE A 105 6.37 -3.82 -7.29
N ASP A 106 6.13 -4.84 -6.45
CA ASP A 106 4.87 -4.92 -5.71
C ASP A 106 4.70 -3.75 -4.74
N LEU A 107 5.77 -3.34 -4.05
CA LEU A 107 5.76 -2.19 -3.17
C LEU A 107 5.37 -0.92 -3.95
N TYR A 108 5.95 -0.68 -5.13
CA TYR A 108 5.61 0.45 -5.99
C TYR A 108 4.12 0.47 -6.33
N GLU A 109 3.58 -0.66 -6.79
CA GLU A 109 2.18 -0.79 -7.22
C GLU A 109 1.18 -0.64 -6.06
N LEU A 110 1.52 -1.16 -4.89
CA LEU A 110 0.59 -1.26 -3.76
C LEU A 110 0.63 -0.05 -2.84
N SER A 111 1.72 0.73 -2.83
CA SER A 111 1.91 1.84 -1.89
C SER A 111 0.92 3.00 -2.04
N VAL A 112 0.24 3.10 -3.18
CA VAL A 112 -0.83 4.08 -3.39
C VAL A 112 -2.17 3.65 -2.77
N ASP A 113 -2.31 2.38 -2.41
CA ASP A 113 -3.52 1.85 -1.79
C ASP A 113 -3.56 2.14 -0.28
N ALA A 114 -4.69 2.72 0.14
CA ALA A 114 -4.92 3.13 1.51
C ALA A 114 -4.86 1.98 2.53
N GLU A 115 -5.43 0.83 2.19
CA GLU A 115 -5.51 -0.33 3.08
C GLU A 115 -4.17 -1.06 3.13
N PHE A 116 -3.41 -1.06 2.03
CA PHE A 116 -2.04 -1.57 2.03
C PHE A 116 -1.15 -0.83 3.04
N ILE A 117 -1.20 0.51 3.05
CA ILE A 117 -0.44 1.32 4.01
C ILE A 117 -0.91 1.07 5.45
N LYS A 118 -2.23 0.95 5.69
CA LYS A 118 -2.77 0.66 7.03
C LYS A 118 -2.24 -0.68 7.58
N GLU A 119 -2.33 -1.76 6.81
CA GLU A 119 -1.86 -3.07 7.27
C GLU A 119 -0.32 -3.10 7.41
N MET A 120 0.41 -2.37 6.56
CA MET A 120 1.88 -2.22 6.71
C MET A 120 2.24 -1.61 8.08
N VAL A 121 1.46 -0.64 8.55
CA VAL A 121 1.65 -0.02 9.86
C VAL A 121 1.29 -0.99 10.99
N LYS A 122 0.13 -1.64 10.88
CA LYS A 122 -0.37 -2.63 11.85
C LYS A 122 0.60 -3.78 12.11
N PHE A 123 1.32 -4.24 11.08
CA PHE A 123 2.34 -5.29 11.21
C PHE A 123 3.76 -4.75 11.38
N GLU A 124 3.92 -3.46 11.71
CA GLU A 124 5.21 -2.79 11.96
C GLU A 124 6.20 -2.87 10.78
N LYS A 125 5.72 -3.19 9.58
CA LYS A 125 6.56 -3.34 8.38
C LYS A 125 7.08 -1.99 7.86
N HIS A 126 6.40 -0.90 8.22
CA HIS A 126 6.88 0.45 7.94
C HIS A 126 8.24 0.74 8.60
N LEU A 127 8.53 0.19 9.78
CA LEU A 127 9.83 0.33 10.45
C LEU A 127 10.93 -0.37 9.64
N VAL A 128 10.66 -1.61 9.21
CA VAL A 128 11.56 -2.37 8.34
C VAL A 128 11.81 -1.62 7.03
N LEU A 129 10.78 -1.03 6.44
CA LEU A 129 10.91 -0.24 5.21
C LEU A 129 11.81 0.98 5.41
N LEU A 130 11.65 1.72 6.51
CA LEU A 130 12.49 2.86 6.85
C LEU A 130 13.95 2.45 7.03
N ASP A 131 14.20 1.32 7.69
CA ASP A 131 15.55 0.78 7.85
C ASP A 131 16.16 0.37 6.51
N VAL A 132 15.43 -0.38 5.68
CA VAL A 132 15.88 -0.77 4.33
C VAL A 132 16.20 0.47 3.51
N PHE A 133 15.30 1.45 3.47
CA PHE A 133 15.55 2.69 2.76
C PHE A 133 16.78 3.44 3.30
N THR A 134 16.99 3.46 4.61
CA THR A 134 18.10 4.20 5.24
C THR A 134 19.45 3.53 5.02
N TYR A 135 19.52 2.21 5.15
CA TYR A 135 20.78 1.47 5.30
C TYR A 135 21.17 0.66 4.07
N ALA A 136 20.23 0.21 3.25
CA ALA A 136 20.55 -0.61 2.07
C ALA A 136 21.05 0.25 0.90
N GLU A 137 21.91 -0.35 0.08
CA GLU A 137 22.22 0.17 -1.26
C GLU A 137 21.04 -0.16 -2.18
N LEU A 138 20.35 0.90 -2.62
CA LEU A 138 19.16 0.80 -3.46
C LEU A 138 19.46 1.44 -4.81
N SER A 139 19.02 0.79 -5.87
CA SER A 139 18.90 1.40 -7.19
C SER A 139 17.82 2.50 -7.17
N GLU A 140 17.79 3.34 -8.21
CA GLU A 140 16.82 4.44 -8.30
C GLU A 140 15.37 3.96 -8.29
N SER A 141 15.07 2.82 -8.93
CA SER A 141 13.72 2.24 -8.94
C SER A 141 13.30 1.74 -7.55
N GLU A 142 14.19 1.04 -6.86
CA GLU A 142 13.95 0.54 -5.50
C GLU A 142 13.77 1.69 -4.50
N ALA A 143 14.63 2.72 -4.58
CA ALA A 143 14.51 3.93 -3.77
C ALA A 143 13.20 4.68 -4.05
N THR A 144 12.76 4.74 -5.32
CA THR A 144 11.47 5.33 -5.71
C THR A 144 10.31 4.59 -5.06
N ALA A 145 10.28 3.26 -5.13
CA ALA A 145 9.25 2.44 -4.50
C ALA A 145 9.15 2.68 -2.98
N CYS A 146 10.29 2.74 -2.28
CA CYS A 146 10.33 3.11 -0.86
C CYS A 146 9.75 4.50 -0.61
N LEU A 147 10.18 5.51 -1.37
CA LEU A 147 9.77 6.89 -1.15
C LEU A 147 8.26 7.09 -1.35
N ILE A 148 7.64 6.38 -2.30
CA ILE A 148 6.18 6.41 -2.50
C ILE A 148 5.47 5.96 -1.22
N ALA A 149 5.84 4.78 -0.70
CA ALA A 149 5.28 4.25 0.54
C ALA A 149 5.49 5.22 1.71
N ILE A 150 6.70 5.75 1.85
CA ILE A 150 7.07 6.69 2.93
C ILE A 150 6.26 7.98 2.86
N VAL A 151 6.01 8.53 1.66
CA VAL A 151 5.14 9.70 1.49
C VAL A 151 3.74 9.43 2.03
N HIS A 152 3.16 8.26 1.74
CA HIS A 152 1.83 7.89 2.22
C HIS A 152 1.81 7.60 3.74
N LEU A 153 2.89 7.05 4.29
CA LEU A 153 3.08 6.90 5.74
C LEU A 153 3.11 8.25 6.45
N PHE A 154 3.84 9.24 5.90
CA PHE A 154 3.84 10.61 6.43
C PHE A 154 2.47 11.29 6.33
N GLN A 155 1.77 11.12 5.20
CA GLN A 155 0.42 11.67 5.03
C GLN A 155 -0.56 11.20 6.10
N ARG A 156 -0.38 9.98 6.59
CA ARG A 156 -1.21 9.34 7.62
C ARG A 156 -0.66 9.53 9.04
N GLN A 157 0.42 10.28 9.21
CA GLN A 157 1.08 10.52 10.50
C GLN A 157 1.51 9.21 11.18
N CYS A 158 1.97 8.22 10.40
CA CYS A 158 2.45 6.93 10.92
C CYS A 158 3.96 6.89 11.17
N ILE A 159 4.66 8.01 10.99
CA ILE A 159 6.11 8.12 11.20
C ILE A 159 6.31 9.14 12.30
N ASP A 160 6.74 8.64 13.46
CA ASP A 160 6.93 9.44 14.67
C ASP A 160 8.33 10.06 14.80
N ASP A 161 9.31 9.46 14.12
CA ASP A 161 10.71 9.89 14.14
C ASP A 161 11.44 9.45 12.86
N ILE A 162 12.49 10.19 12.49
CA ILE A 162 13.40 9.82 11.40
C ILE A 162 14.84 10.05 11.85
N SER A 163 15.73 9.16 11.44
CA SER A 163 17.16 9.33 11.69
C SER A 163 17.77 10.44 10.82
N GLU A 164 18.86 11.04 11.29
CA GLU A 164 19.67 11.97 10.48
C GLU A 164 20.16 11.31 9.19
N LYS A 165 20.52 10.02 9.25
CA LYS A 165 20.96 9.26 8.07
C LYS A 165 19.86 9.12 7.02
N PHE A 166 18.62 8.89 7.46
CA PHE A 166 17.46 8.89 6.58
C PHE A 166 17.33 10.23 5.86
N LEU A 167 17.36 11.34 6.62
CA LEU A 167 17.21 12.69 6.08
C LEU A 167 18.32 13.01 5.08
N ASN A 168 19.58 12.75 5.43
CA ASN A 168 20.73 12.99 4.57
C ASN A 168 20.60 12.23 3.24
N LYS A 169 20.13 10.98 3.27
CA LYS A 169 19.88 10.19 2.05
C LYS A 169 18.80 10.81 1.17
N VAL A 170 17.69 11.29 1.75
CA VAL A 170 16.63 11.97 1.00
C VAL A 170 17.14 13.28 0.38
N VAL A 171 17.93 14.05 1.11
CA VAL A 171 18.56 15.29 0.61
C VAL A 171 19.53 15.00 -0.53
N GLU A 172 20.36 13.97 -0.39
CA GLU A 172 21.29 13.54 -1.43
C GLU A 172 20.56 13.13 -2.71
N ILE A 173 19.51 12.31 -2.59
CA ILE A 173 18.65 11.93 -3.72
C ILE A 173 18.03 13.16 -4.38
N SER A 174 17.58 14.13 -3.59
CA SER A 174 16.95 15.36 -4.12
C SER A 174 17.94 16.23 -4.90
N LYS A 175 19.23 16.19 -4.55
CA LYS A 175 20.30 16.96 -5.23
C LYS A 175 20.86 16.24 -6.46
N ASN A 176 21.00 14.92 -6.38
CA ASN A 176 21.82 14.14 -7.31
C ASN A 176 21.03 13.09 -8.11
N GLY A 177 19.76 12.85 -7.79
CA GLY A 177 18.93 11.83 -8.44
C GLY A 177 18.73 12.11 -9.93
N LYS A 178 18.79 11.07 -10.77
CA LYS A 178 18.66 11.21 -12.23
C LYS A 178 17.21 11.10 -12.69
N SER A 179 16.43 10.21 -12.07
CA SER A 179 15.01 10.07 -12.35
C SER A 179 14.20 11.25 -11.79
N SER A 180 13.40 11.88 -12.65
CA SER A 180 12.46 12.94 -12.23
C SER A 180 11.43 12.47 -11.20
N GLU A 181 11.01 11.21 -11.29
CA GLU A 181 10.06 10.61 -10.36
C GLU A 181 10.69 10.39 -8.98
N LEU A 182 11.94 9.89 -8.96
CA LEU A 182 12.72 9.72 -7.74
C LEU A 182 12.88 11.06 -7.00
N VAL A 183 13.32 12.10 -7.72
CA VAL A 183 13.50 13.45 -7.15
C VAL A 183 12.17 14.02 -6.66
N LYS A 184 11.08 13.86 -7.43
CA LYS A 184 9.73 14.30 -7.02
C LYS A 184 9.30 13.69 -5.68
N TYR A 185 9.47 12.38 -5.49
CA TYR A 185 9.07 11.74 -4.24
C TYR A 185 10.02 12.07 -3.09
N ALA A 186 11.32 12.22 -3.34
CA ALA A 186 12.26 12.69 -2.33
C ALA A 186 11.90 14.10 -1.83
N LEU A 187 11.62 15.03 -2.74
CA LEU A 187 11.13 16.37 -2.40
C LEU A 187 9.78 16.32 -1.66
N SER A 188 8.90 15.39 -2.03
CA SER A 188 7.61 15.21 -1.35
C SER A 188 7.81 14.76 0.11
N VAL A 189 8.77 13.87 0.37
CA VAL A 189 9.15 13.47 1.74
C VAL A 189 9.70 14.68 2.51
N LEU A 190 10.65 15.43 1.94
CA LEU A 190 11.19 16.64 2.59
C LEU A 190 10.09 17.66 2.90
N HIS A 191 9.19 17.90 1.95
CA HIS A 191 8.05 18.80 2.16
C HIS A 191 7.15 18.31 3.30
N LYS A 192 6.90 16.99 3.41
CA LYS A 192 6.11 16.42 4.51
C LYS A 192 6.78 16.57 5.86
N ILE A 193 8.10 16.36 5.93
CA ILE A 193 8.90 16.57 7.14
C ILE A 193 8.81 18.04 7.59
N LEU A 194 9.05 18.99 6.68
CA LEU A 194 9.01 20.42 6.99
C LEU A 194 7.59 20.92 7.34
N SER A 195 6.57 20.36 6.70
CA SER A 195 5.17 20.73 6.93
C SER A 195 4.58 20.08 8.18
N ASN A 196 5.22 19.05 8.72
CA ASN A 196 4.74 18.40 9.93
C ASN A 196 4.84 19.39 11.10
N ARG A 197 3.72 19.62 11.80
CA ARG A 197 3.66 20.59 12.91
C ARG A 197 4.27 20.06 14.20
N ASP A 198 4.73 18.82 14.20
CA ASP A 198 5.38 18.20 15.34
C ASP A 198 6.71 18.90 15.68
N ASP A 199 6.86 19.30 16.95
CA ASP A 199 8.04 19.96 17.51
C ASP A 199 9.28 19.05 17.45
N LYS A 200 9.09 17.74 17.26
CA LYS A 200 10.20 16.79 17.02
C LYS A 200 11.04 17.14 15.79
N PHE A 201 10.43 17.76 14.77
CA PHE A 201 11.16 18.24 13.59
C PHE A 201 11.65 19.69 13.74
N ALA A 202 11.40 20.35 14.88
CA ALA A 202 11.78 21.75 15.09
C ALA A 202 13.30 21.95 14.98
N LYS A 203 14.09 21.01 15.50
CA LYS A 203 15.56 21.04 15.40
C LYS A 203 16.04 21.14 13.95
N TRP A 204 15.42 20.36 13.07
CA TRP A 204 15.73 20.37 11.64
C TRP A 204 15.23 21.62 10.91
N LYS A 205 14.08 22.17 11.32
CA LYS A 205 13.55 23.44 10.77
C LYS A 205 14.42 24.63 11.10
N GLU A 206 15.11 24.60 12.25
CA GLU A 206 16.06 25.64 12.64
C GLU A 206 17.35 25.53 11.81
N GLU A 207 17.90 24.33 11.63
CA GLU A 207 19.10 24.11 10.81
C GLU A 207 18.90 24.47 9.33
N ALA A 208 17.73 24.18 8.76
CA ALA A 208 17.40 24.54 7.36
C ALA A 208 17.24 26.05 7.11
N LYS A 209 17.05 26.88 8.15
CA LYS A 209 16.97 28.35 8.02
C LYS A 209 18.34 29.02 7.99
N HIS A 210 19.40 28.28 8.31
CA HIS A 210 20.77 28.80 8.41
C HIS A 210 21.68 28.39 7.24
N HIS A 211 21.12 27.77 6.20
CA HIS A 211 21.76 27.48 4.91
C HIS A 211 21.00 28.17 3.77
#